data_AF-A0A397F260-F1
#
_entry.id   AF-A0A397F260-F1
#
_cell.length_a   1.000
_cell.length_b   1.000
_cell.length_c   1.000
_cell.angle_alpha   90.00
_cell.angle_beta   90.00
_cell.angle_gamma   90.00
#
_symmetry.space_group_name_H-M   'P 1'
#
loop_
_entity.id
_entity.type
_entity.pdbx_description
1 polymer ?
#
loop_
_entity_poly.entity_id
_entity_poly.type
_entity_poly.pdbx_seq_one_letter_code
_entity_poly.pdbx_strand_id
1 'polypeptide(L)'
;MARVEGYRCPITMRTTTIQPYDVPRFVSDIISQLHEIGHWTTRCCAVLNHTTPSSSTPAIISSTVTPRDARVPTTILTEMDLIKRNLNVVEKQHNTRLMSEIAYLQCALRSEAEEKMSDFERYVETKINQCVEEVHHTKKVRQEQMETSIALGNLQDGWRSLQSDVASLTQQLQKMQCTMEMAASRSVEMISTLHDQLKESSKLRDKHETSLGNQLITVDQLTTRVDMARNEAKYAMDQLKLQIQQHARTLNRMAKGSNLFEMMSPASQGAADSSSSKGKVGASTKAKNTPAANFSKTTTDHQHLQGKRSLVEIRA
;
A
#
# COMPACT_ATOMS: atom_id res chain seq x y z
N MET A 1 121.30 -5.21 -55.48
CA MET A 1 119.84 -5.19 -55.37
C MET A 1 119.41 -6.39 -54.54
N ALA A 2 119.09 -6.21 -53.26
CA ALA A 2 118.52 -7.25 -52.42
C ALA A 2 116.99 -7.20 -52.57
N ARG A 3 116.39 -8.29 -53.05
CA ARG A 3 114.95 -8.43 -53.25
C ARG A 3 114.23 -8.42 -51.90
N VAL A 4 113.30 -7.47 -51.70
CA VAL A 4 112.31 -7.48 -50.62
C VAL A 4 111.10 -8.31 -51.09
N GLU A 5 111.32 -9.59 -51.37
CA GLU A 5 110.24 -10.54 -51.61
C GLU A 5 109.89 -11.17 -50.24
N GLY A 6 108.75 -10.81 -49.64
CA GLY A 6 108.16 -11.63 -48.57
C GLY A 6 107.47 -10.98 -47.37
N TYR A 7 107.31 -9.66 -47.26
CA TYR A 7 106.62 -9.07 -46.08
C TYR A 7 105.20 -8.60 -46.43
N ARG A 8 104.20 -9.47 -46.23
CA ARG A 8 102.78 -9.07 -46.18
C ARG A 8 102.36 -8.72 -44.75
N CYS A 9 101.56 -7.68 -44.62
CA CYS A 9 100.91 -7.28 -43.37
C CYS A 9 99.81 -8.31 -43.00
N PRO A 10 99.74 -8.80 -41.74
CA PRO A 10 98.85 -9.90 -41.34
C PRO A 10 97.39 -9.49 -41.07
N ILE A 11 96.96 -8.29 -41.48
CA ILE A 11 95.59 -7.82 -41.21
C ILE A 11 94.59 -8.64 -42.03
N THR A 12 93.80 -9.47 -41.33
CA THR A 12 92.66 -10.17 -41.92
C THR A 12 91.38 -9.55 -41.37
N MET A 13 90.76 -8.62 -42.10
CA MET A 13 89.49 -8.02 -41.69
C MET A 13 88.35 -9.05 -41.83
N ARG A 14 87.71 -9.42 -40.71
CA ARG A 14 86.42 -10.11 -40.70
C ARG A 14 85.32 -9.10 -40.36
N THR A 15 84.52 -8.72 -41.34
CA THR A 15 83.36 -7.83 -41.17
C THR A 15 82.07 -8.63 -41.02
N THR A 16 81.91 -9.33 -39.90
CA THR A 16 80.65 -10.03 -39.58
C THR A 16 80.17 -9.64 -38.18
N THR A 17 78.85 -9.50 -38.05
CA THR A 17 78.13 -9.19 -36.80
C THR A 17 78.51 -10.13 -35.67
N ILE A 18 79.03 -9.57 -34.56
CA ILE A 18 79.47 -10.32 -33.37
C ILE A 18 78.27 -10.47 -32.43
N GLN A 19 77.95 -11.70 -32.04
CA GLN A 19 76.91 -11.96 -31.04
C GLN A 19 77.44 -11.60 -29.63
N PRO A 20 76.59 -11.17 -28.67
CA PRO A 20 77.03 -10.70 -27.35
C PRO A 20 77.90 -11.70 -26.56
N TYR A 21 77.69 -13.00 -26.77
CA TYR A 21 78.44 -14.08 -26.10
C TYR A 21 79.82 -14.33 -26.71
N ASP A 22 80.08 -13.86 -27.93
CA ASP A 22 81.35 -14.04 -28.64
C ASP A 22 82.35 -12.91 -28.37
N VAL A 23 81.94 -11.89 -27.61
CA VAL A 23 82.76 -10.70 -27.31
C VAL A 23 84.11 -11.06 -26.68
N PRO A 24 84.23 -11.97 -25.69
CA PRO A 24 85.54 -12.32 -25.11
C PRO A 24 86.49 -12.96 -26.14
N ARG A 25 85.94 -13.78 -27.04
CA ARG A 25 86.71 -14.47 -28.08
C ARG A 25 87.15 -13.51 -29.17
N PHE A 26 86.25 -12.62 -29.59
CA PHE A 26 86.55 -11.55 -30.53
C PHE A 26 87.63 -10.59 -30.00
N VAL A 27 87.55 -10.20 -28.71
CA VAL A 27 88.57 -9.36 -28.06
C VAL A 27 89.93 -10.07 -28.00
N SER A 28 89.94 -11.37 -27.69
CA SER A 28 91.17 -12.20 -27.71
C SER A 28 91.82 -12.27 -29.10
N ASP A 29 91.01 -12.39 -30.16
CA ASP A 29 91.48 -12.40 -31.55
C ASP A 29 92.08 -11.04 -31.94
N ILE A 30 91.46 -9.92 -31.53
CA ILE A 30 92.02 -8.57 -31.73
C ILE A 30 93.36 -8.42 -31.02
N ILE A 31 93.45 -8.83 -29.75
CA ILE A 31 94.70 -8.74 -28.98
C ILE A 31 95.81 -9.54 -29.67
N SER A 32 95.49 -10.73 -30.19
CA SER A 32 96.44 -11.58 -30.91
C SER A 32 96.92 -10.90 -32.21
N GLN A 33 96.01 -10.31 -32.98
CA GLN A 33 96.36 -9.56 -34.20
C GLN A 33 97.22 -8.32 -33.89
N LEU A 34 96.92 -7.60 -32.81
CA LEU A 34 97.72 -6.44 -32.39
C LEU A 34 99.15 -6.86 -31.98
N HIS A 35 99.32 -7.98 -31.27
CA HIS A 35 100.64 -8.53 -30.98
C HIS A 35 101.39 -8.92 -32.26
N GLU A 36 100.70 -9.53 -33.23
CA GLU A 36 101.31 -9.93 -34.49
C GLU A 36 101.77 -8.72 -35.32
N ILE A 37 100.97 -7.65 -35.35
CA ILE A 37 101.35 -6.35 -35.93
C ILE A 37 102.54 -5.74 -35.19
N GLY A 38 102.57 -5.83 -33.85
CA GLY A 38 103.71 -5.40 -33.04
C GLY A 38 104.99 -6.12 -33.46
N HIS A 39 104.96 -7.45 -33.53
CA HIS A 39 106.10 -8.26 -33.98
C HIS A 39 106.52 -7.98 -35.42
N TRP A 40 105.56 -7.75 -36.31
CA TRP A 40 105.84 -7.36 -37.69
C TRP A 40 106.54 -6.00 -37.75
N THR A 41 106.03 -5.01 -37.00
CA THR A 41 106.60 -3.66 -36.92
C THR A 41 108.03 -3.69 -36.37
N THR A 42 108.26 -4.44 -35.28
CA THR A 42 109.60 -4.63 -34.73
C THR A 42 110.56 -5.27 -35.73
N ARG A 43 110.10 -6.27 -36.50
CA ARG A 43 110.90 -6.91 -37.55
C ARG A 43 111.23 -5.96 -38.71
N CYS A 44 110.29 -5.12 -39.15
CA CYS A 44 110.55 -4.10 -40.16
C CYS A 44 111.55 -3.04 -39.67
N CYS A 45 111.44 -2.58 -38.41
CA CYS A 45 112.41 -1.65 -37.81
C CYS A 45 113.82 -2.25 -37.71
N ALA A 46 113.94 -3.55 -37.39
CA ALA A 46 115.23 -4.24 -37.35
C ALA A 46 115.90 -4.28 -38.74
N VAL A 47 115.14 -4.59 -39.80
CA VAL A 47 115.66 -4.61 -41.18
C VAL A 47 116.13 -3.21 -41.63
N LEU A 48 115.39 -2.15 -41.29
CA LEU A 48 115.77 -0.77 -41.60
C LEU A 48 117.08 -0.35 -40.89
N ASN A 49 117.32 -0.80 -39.66
CA ASN A 49 118.54 -0.51 -38.90
C ASN A 49 119.77 -1.28 -39.40
N HIS A 50 119.59 -2.45 -40.04
CA HIS A 50 120.69 -3.25 -40.61
C HIS A 50 121.09 -2.84 -42.04
N THR A 51 120.37 -1.92 -42.68
CA THR A 51 120.71 -1.40 -44.03
C THR A 51 121.65 -0.18 -44.05
N THR A 52 122.12 0.30 -42.89
CA THR A 52 123.25 1.24 -42.81
C THR A 52 124.56 0.48 -42.53
N PRO A 53 125.54 0.47 -43.45
CA PRO A 53 126.84 -0.12 -43.15
C PRO A 53 127.60 0.82 -42.22
N SER A 54 127.77 0.46 -40.95
CA SER A 54 128.76 1.10 -40.07
C SER A 54 130.06 0.29 -40.10
N SER A 55 131.10 0.89 -40.68
CA SER A 55 132.48 0.49 -40.40
C SER A 55 132.85 0.88 -38.97
N SER A 56 133.50 -0.04 -38.29
CA SER A 56 133.99 -0.03 -36.91
C SER A 56 134.76 1.24 -36.48
N THR A 57 134.40 1.80 -35.33
CA THR A 57 135.34 2.18 -34.25
C THR A 57 134.55 2.47 -32.96
N PRO A 58 135.04 2.10 -31.76
CA PRO A 58 134.30 2.28 -30.52
C PRO A 58 134.66 3.61 -29.87
N ALA A 59 133.67 4.39 -29.42
CA ALA A 59 133.78 5.25 -28.23
C ALA A 59 132.54 6.13 -28.03
N ILE A 60 132.06 6.08 -26.78
CA ILE A 60 131.44 7.16 -26.00
C ILE A 60 129.95 7.46 -26.26
N ILE A 61 129.20 7.19 -25.19
CA ILE A 61 127.87 7.70 -24.89
C ILE A 61 127.89 9.24 -24.97
N SER A 62 127.10 9.83 -25.85
CA SER A 62 126.55 11.16 -25.61
C SER A 62 125.25 11.35 -26.37
N SER A 63 124.20 11.61 -25.60
CA SER A 63 122.89 12.08 -26.05
C SER A 63 123.03 13.26 -27.01
N THR A 64 122.29 13.18 -28.11
CA THR A 64 121.78 14.23 -29.01
C THR A 64 121.92 13.82 -30.48
N VAL A 65 121.31 12.69 -30.85
CA VAL A 65 120.89 12.48 -32.24
C VAL A 65 119.42 12.91 -32.32
N THR A 66 119.20 14.15 -32.72
CA THR A 66 117.91 14.53 -33.30
C THR A 66 117.72 13.67 -34.56
N PRO A 67 116.62 12.91 -34.70
CA PRO A 67 116.36 12.18 -35.93
C PRO A 67 116.13 13.20 -37.04
N ARG A 68 117.09 13.26 -37.96
CA ARG A 68 117.04 14.03 -39.21
C ARG A 68 115.88 13.48 -40.05
N ASP A 69 114.84 14.29 -40.22
CA ASP A 69 113.71 14.14 -41.15
C ASP A 69 113.40 12.70 -41.59
N ALA A 70 112.70 11.96 -40.73
CA ALA A 70 111.97 10.77 -41.14
C ALA A 70 110.79 11.20 -42.05
N ARG A 71 111.07 11.55 -43.30
CA ARG A 71 110.03 11.74 -44.33
C ARG A 71 109.34 10.40 -44.53
N VAL A 72 108.20 10.23 -43.86
CA VAL A 72 107.26 9.15 -44.14
C VAL A 72 106.92 9.22 -45.65
N PRO A 73 107.10 8.12 -46.41
CA PRO A 73 106.75 8.08 -47.83
C PRO A 73 105.33 8.60 -48.07
N THR A 74 105.16 9.51 -49.04
CA THR A 74 103.86 10.14 -49.36
C THR A 74 102.75 9.12 -49.62
N THR A 75 103.09 7.96 -50.17
CA THR A 75 102.19 6.83 -50.36
C THR A 75 101.61 6.31 -49.04
N ILE A 76 102.40 6.26 -47.95
CA ILE A 76 101.91 5.80 -46.64
C ILE A 76 100.95 6.82 -46.02
N LEU A 77 101.20 8.12 -46.23
CA LEU A 77 100.29 9.18 -45.79
C LEU A 77 98.94 9.11 -46.54
N THR A 78 98.96 8.87 -47.86
CA THR A 78 97.73 8.75 -48.65
C THR A 78 96.92 7.50 -48.31
N GLU A 79 97.57 6.35 -48.08
CA GLU A 79 96.89 5.13 -47.63
C GLU A 79 96.28 5.30 -46.23
N MET A 80 96.99 5.97 -45.32
CA MET A 80 96.47 6.28 -43.98
C MET A 80 95.23 7.20 -44.05
N ASP A 81 95.21 8.17 -44.96
CA ASP A 81 94.04 9.03 -45.18
C ASP A 81 92.86 8.29 -45.82
N LEU A 82 93.13 7.31 -46.70
CA LEU A 82 92.09 6.45 -47.27
C LEU A 82 91.46 5.56 -46.19
N ILE A 83 92.29 4.95 -45.34
CA ILE A 83 91.83 4.15 -44.19
C ILE A 83 90.96 4.98 -43.25
N LYS A 84 91.37 6.22 -42.92
CA LYS A 84 90.56 7.14 -42.10
C LYS A 84 89.20 7.46 -42.72
N ARG A 85 89.15 7.72 -44.04
CA ARG A 85 87.87 7.96 -44.73
C ARG A 85 86.98 6.73 -44.71
N ASN A 86 87.53 5.55 -45.02
CA ASN A 86 86.76 4.30 -45.02
C ASN A 86 86.22 3.99 -43.62
N LEU A 87 87.03 4.19 -42.58
CA LEU A 87 86.59 4.01 -41.20
C LEU A 87 85.45 4.97 -40.83
N ASN A 88 85.55 6.24 -41.22
CA ASN A 88 84.51 7.24 -40.99
C ASN A 88 83.20 6.92 -41.74
N VAL A 89 83.29 6.38 -42.97
CA VAL A 89 82.10 5.91 -43.72
C VAL A 89 81.44 4.72 -43.01
N VAL A 90 82.22 3.73 -42.58
CA VAL A 90 81.71 2.56 -41.84
C VAL A 90 81.08 2.99 -40.52
N GLU A 91 81.74 3.88 -39.77
CA GLU A 91 81.21 4.44 -38.52
C GLU A 91 79.89 5.16 -38.74
N LYS A 92 79.80 6.04 -39.76
CA LYS A 92 78.55 6.73 -40.10
C LYS A 92 77.44 5.77 -40.50
N GLN A 93 77.72 4.80 -41.36
CA GLN A 93 76.74 3.79 -41.77
C GLN A 93 76.24 2.96 -40.60
N HIS A 94 77.16 2.54 -39.71
CA HIS A 94 76.80 1.80 -38.50
C HIS A 94 75.96 2.66 -37.55
N ASN A 95 76.35 3.91 -37.31
CA ASN A 95 75.59 4.85 -36.48
C ASN A 95 74.20 5.13 -37.05
N THR A 96 74.06 5.34 -38.36
CA THR A 96 72.74 5.52 -38.99
C THR A 96 71.87 4.28 -38.83
N ARG A 97 72.44 3.08 -39.00
CA ARG A 97 71.72 1.82 -38.80
C ARG A 97 71.26 1.67 -37.35
N LEU A 98 72.15 1.88 -36.38
CA LEU A 98 71.82 1.85 -34.95
C LEU A 98 70.73 2.86 -34.60
N MET A 99 70.82 4.09 -35.08
CA MET A 99 69.80 5.11 -34.84
C MET A 99 68.43 4.69 -35.40
N SER A 100 68.39 4.10 -36.59
CA SER A 100 67.13 3.59 -37.16
C SER A 100 66.56 2.41 -36.36
N GLU A 101 67.42 1.53 -35.86
CA GLU A 101 67.02 0.36 -35.05
C GLU A 101 66.50 0.80 -33.67
N ILE A 102 67.16 1.76 -33.03
CA ILE A 102 66.70 2.37 -31.78
C ILE A 102 65.32 3.01 -31.97
N ALA A 103 65.13 3.79 -33.04
CA ALA A 103 63.84 4.44 -33.32
C ALA A 103 62.72 3.42 -33.52
N TYR A 104 62.97 2.35 -34.29
CA TYR A 104 62.02 1.26 -34.50
C TYR A 104 61.63 0.59 -33.17
N LEU A 105 62.62 0.21 -32.36
CA LEU A 105 62.38 -0.43 -31.06
C LEU A 105 61.61 0.49 -30.10
N GLN A 106 61.89 1.78 -30.09
CA GLN A 106 61.15 2.75 -29.29
C GLN A 106 59.68 2.88 -29.73
N CYS A 107 59.42 2.88 -31.03
CA CYS A 107 58.05 2.88 -31.57
C CYS A 107 57.30 1.59 -31.24
N ALA A 108 57.95 0.43 -31.42
CA ALA A 108 57.36 -0.87 -31.11
C ALA A 108 57.01 -0.98 -29.61
N LEU A 109 57.96 -0.63 -28.73
CA LEU A 109 57.75 -0.66 -27.29
C LEU A 109 56.63 0.29 -26.84
N ARG A 110 56.56 1.48 -27.43
CA ARG A 110 55.50 2.44 -27.13
C ARG A 110 54.13 1.90 -27.57
N SER A 111 54.04 1.38 -28.79
CA SER A 111 52.80 0.80 -29.32
C SER A 111 52.32 -0.36 -28.46
N GLU A 112 53.22 -1.25 -28.03
CA GLU A 112 52.87 -2.36 -27.15
C GLU A 112 52.42 -1.87 -25.76
N ALA A 113 53.09 -0.86 -25.20
CA ALA A 113 52.69 -0.27 -23.93
C ALA A 113 51.31 0.41 -23.99
N GLU A 114 51.02 1.14 -25.07
CA GLU A 114 49.72 1.77 -25.32
C GLU A 114 48.59 0.72 -25.46
N GLU A 115 48.84 -0.37 -26.18
CA GLU A 115 47.89 -1.48 -26.31
C GLU A 115 47.58 -2.11 -24.94
N LYS A 116 48.60 -2.46 -24.15
CA LYS A 116 48.40 -3.04 -22.81
C LYS A 116 47.71 -2.08 -21.86
N MET A 117 47.98 -0.79 -21.95
CA MET A 117 47.29 0.22 -21.17
C MET A 117 45.81 0.31 -21.55
N SER A 118 45.49 0.31 -22.85
CA SER A 118 44.10 0.36 -23.30
C SER A 118 43.30 -0.90 -22.92
N ASP A 119 43.92 -2.08 -23.01
CA ASP A 119 43.32 -3.32 -22.54
C ASP A 119 43.02 -3.28 -21.04
N PHE A 120 43.96 -2.74 -20.25
CA PHE A 120 43.77 -2.58 -18.81
C PHE A 120 42.66 -1.58 -18.48
N GLU A 121 42.59 -0.44 -19.18
CA GLU A 121 41.51 0.54 -19.02
C GLU A 121 40.14 -0.08 -19.29
N ARG A 122 39.99 -0.80 -20.41
CA ARG A 122 38.74 -1.50 -20.75
C ARG A 122 38.36 -2.55 -19.71
N TYR A 123 39.35 -3.29 -19.20
CA TYR A 123 39.12 -4.27 -18.15
C TYR A 123 38.61 -3.61 -16.86
N VAL A 124 39.25 -2.53 -16.43
CA VAL A 124 38.84 -1.78 -15.23
C VAL A 124 37.46 -1.18 -15.41
N GLU A 125 37.18 -0.54 -16.55
CA GLU A 125 35.86 0.01 -16.86
C GLU A 125 34.77 -1.06 -16.81
N THR A 126 35.02 -2.22 -17.42
CA THR A 126 34.10 -3.37 -17.37
C THR A 126 33.85 -3.81 -15.93
N LYS A 127 34.89 -3.86 -15.08
CA LYS A 127 34.77 -4.26 -13.67
C LYS A 127 34.03 -3.22 -12.83
N ILE A 128 34.24 -1.94 -13.09
CA ILE A 128 33.50 -0.86 -12.43
C ILE A 128 32.03 -0.95 -12.80
N ASN A 129 31.71 -1.12 -14.09
CA ASN A 129 30.32 -1.22 -14.56
C ASN A 129 29.61 -2.43 -13.95
N GLN A 130 30.27 -3.60 -13.91
CA GLN A 130 29.73 -4.79 -13.22
C GLN A 130 29.42 -4.52 -11.75
N CYS A 131 30.35 -3.89 -11.02
CA CYS A 131 30.15 -3.53 -9.62
C CYS A 131 28.97 -2.55 -9.43
N VAL A 132 28.86 -1.53 -10.30
CA VAL A 132 27.76 -0.56 -10.25
C VAL A 132 26.41 -1.23 -10.51
N GLU A 133 26.33 -2.12 -11.50
CA GLU A 133 25.12 -2.88 -11.82
C GLU A 133 24.71 -3.80 -10.67
N GLU A 134 25.64 -4.54 -10.08
CA GLU A 134 25.40 -5.42 -8.93
C GLU A 134 24.90 -4.63 -7.70
N VAL A 135 25.51 -3.47 -7.41
CA VAL A 135 25.08 -2.58 -6.32
C VAL A 135 23.69 -2.03 -6.60
N HIS A 136 23.40 -1.59 -7.83
CA HIS A 136 22.09 -1.08 -8.21
C HIS A 136 21.02 -2.17 -8.10
N HIS A 137 21.29 -3.37 -8.61
CA HIS A 137 20.40 -4.52 -8.50
C HIS A 137 20.12 -4.88 -7.03
N THR A 138 21.15 -4.95 -6.20
CA THR A 138 21.01 -5.24 -4.76
C THR A 138 20.18 -4.18 -4.04
N LYS A 139 20.38 -2.89 -4.34
CA LYS A 139 19.58 -1.80 -3.77
C LYS A 139 18.12 -1.91 -4.18
N LYS A 140 17.85 -2.18 -5.46
CA LYS A 140 16.50 -2.37 -6.00
C LYS A 140 15.79 -3.53 -5.29
N VAL A 141 16.42 -4.70 -5.19
CA VAL A 141 15.84 -5.87 -4.52
C VAL A 141 15.55 -5.57 -3.04
N ARG A 142 16.47 -4.92 -2.31
CA ARG A 142 16.21 -4.53 -0.92
C ARG A 142 15.06 -3.55 -0.79
N GLN A 143 14.96 -2.58 -1.70
CA GLN A 143 13.86 -1.62 -1.69
C GLN A 143 12.52 -2.32 -1.93
N GLU A 144 12.43 -3.20 -2.94
CA GLU A 144 11.22 -3.99 -3.22
C GLU A 144 10.82 -4.86 -2.02
N GLN A 145 11.80 -5.48 -1.33
CA GLN A 145 11.55 -6.25 -0.11
C GLN A 145 11.03 -5.37 1.04
N MET A 146 11.61 -4.18 1.23
CA MET A 146 11.17 -3.21 2.23
C MET A 146 9.73 -2.76 1.97
N GLU A 147 9.42 -2.36 0.74
CA GLU A 147 8.09 -1.93 0.32
C GLU A 147 7.06 -3.06 0.50
N THR A 148 7.42 -4.29 0.11
CA THR A 148 6.58 -5.48 0.32
C THR A 148 6.35 -5.74 1.81
N SER A 149 7.39 -5.64 2.64
CA SER A 149 7.28 -5.83 4.09
C SER A 149 6.38 -4.78 4.74
N ILE A 150 6.46 -3.52 4.29
CA ILE A 150 5.59 -2.44 4.77
C ILE A 150 4.14 -2.69 4.34
N ALA A 151 3.91 -3.06 3.08
CA ALA A 151 2.57 -3.36 2.58
C ALA A 151 1.93 -4.54 3.34
N LEU A 152 2.70 -5.59 3.62
CA LEU A 152 2.25 -6.72 4.44
C LEU A 152 1.96 -6.31 5.89
N GLY A 153 2.79 -5.45 6.48
CA GLY A 153 2.55 -4.90 7.82
C GLY A 153 1.22 -4.12 7.89
N ASN A 154 1.00 -3.21 6.95
CA ASN A 154 -0.24 -2.43 6.86
C ASN A 154 -1.47 -3.33 6.67
N LEU A 155 -1.36 -4.38 5.84
CA LEU A 155 -2.43 -5.36 5.65
C LEU A 155 -2.73 -6.12 6.95
N GLN A 156 -1.69 -6.51 7.70
CA GLN A 156 -1.85 -7.21 8.96
C GLN A 156 -2.50 -6.33 10.03
N ASP A 157 -2.14 -5.05 10.09
CA ASP A 157 -2.75 -4.09 11.00
C ASP A 157 -4.23 -3.85 10.63
N GLY A 158 -4.53 -3.70 9.34
CA GLY A 158 -5.90 -3.62 8.83
C GLY A 158 -6.73 -4.86 9.17
N TRP A 159 -6.15 -6.07 9.03
CA TRP A 159 -6.80 -7.32 9.42
C TRP A 159 -7.09 -7.38 10.93
N ARG A 160 -6.13 -7.03 11.78
CA ARG A 160 -6.32 -6.99 13.24
C ARG A 160 -7.42 -5.99 13.64
N SER A 161 -7.45 -4.82 12.99
CA SER A 161 -8.51 -3.84 13.19
C SER A 161 -9.89 -4.40 12.82
N LEU A 162 -10.01 -4.99 11.62
CA LEU A 162 -11.26 -5.57 11.15
C LEU A 162 -11.74 -6.71 12.06
N GLN A 163 -10.83 -7.55 12.55
CA GLN A 163 -11.15 -8.62 13.49
C GLN A 163 -11.71 -8.07 14.82
N SER A 164 -11.14 -6.96 15.31
CA SER A 164 -11.65 -6.25 16.49
C SER A 164 -13.06 -5.70 16.25
N ASP A 165 -13.30 -5.08 15.09
CA ASP A 165 -14.61 -4.54 14.73
C ASP A 165 -15.68 -5.63 14.61
N VAL A 166 -15.34 -6.75 13.96
CA VAL A 166 -16.23 -7.93 13.87
C VAL A 166 -16.55 -8.48 15.25
N ALA A 167 -15.57 -8.58 16.15
CA ALA A 167 -15.80 -9.05 17.52
C ALA A 167 -16.75 -8.11 18.29
N SER A 168 -16.54 -6.79 18.19
CA SER A 168 -17.41 -5.78 18.79
C SER A 168 -18.84 -5.85 18.26
N LEU A 169 -19.01 -5.93 16.94
CA LEU A 169 -20.33 -6.05 16.29
C LEU A 169 -21.03 -7.35 16.69
N THR A 170 -20.29 -8.46 16.76
CA THR A 170 -20.83 -9.75 17.20
C THR A 170 -21.34 -9.67 18.64
N GLN A 171 -20.58 -9.04 19.53
CA GLN A 171 -20.99 -8.83 20.92
C GLN A 171 -22.24 -7.95 21.03
N GLN A 172 -22.34 -6.89 20.22
CA GLN A 172 -23.52 -6.03 20.18
C GLN A 172 -24.76 -6.79 19.66
N LEU A 173 -24.61 -7.60 18.61
CA LEU A 173 -25.68 -8.45 18.09
C LEU A 173 -26.17 -9.45 19.14
N GLN A 174 -25.26 -10.12 19.85
CA GLN A 174 -25.62 -11.05 20.94
C GLN A 174 -26.39 -10.34 22.07
N LYS A 175 -25.96 -9.13 22.46
CA LYS A 175 -26.66 -8.33 23.48
C LYS A 175 -28.07 -7.93 23.02
N MET A 176 -28.20 -7.51 21.76
CA MET A 176 -29.49 -7.14 21.17
C MET A 176 -30.43 -8.35 21.10
N GLN A 177 -29.92 -9.50 20.64
CA GLN A 177 -30.68 -10.75 20.59
C GLN A 177 -31.22 -11.14 21.97
N CYS A 178 -30.35 -11.16 23.00
CA CYS A 178 -30.77 -11.45 24.38
C CYS A 178 -31.83 -10.45 24.88
N THR A 179 -31.67 -9.17 24.57
CA THR A 179 -32.66 -8.14 24.95
C THR A 179 -34.01 -8.37 24.29
N MET A 180 -34.02 -8.74 23.00
CA MET A 180 -35.24 -9.05 22.25
C MET A 180 -35.92 -10.32 22.77
N GLU A 181 -35.16 -11.37 23.05
CA GLU A 181 -35.68 -12.62 23.62
C GLU A 181 -36.33 -12.39 24.98
N MET A 182 -35.69 -11.60 25.85
CA MET A 182 -36.26 -11.22 27.14
C MET A 182 -37.54 -10.37 26.98
N ALA A 183 -37.56 -9.43 26.04
CA ALA A 183 -38.72 -8.58 25.79
C ALA A 183 -39.91 -9.40 25.21
N ALA A 184 -39.63 -10.33 24.31
CA ALA A 184 -40.62 -11.24 23.76
C ALA A 184 -41.20 -12.14 24.86
N SER A 185 -40.35 -12.72 25.71
CA SER A 185 -40.78 -13.55 26.83
C SER A 185 -41.70 -12.81 27.79
N ARG A 186 -41.32 -11.58 28.19
CA ARG A 186 -42.17 -10.69 29.01
C ARG A 186 -43.49 -10.33 28.33
N SER A 187 -43.46 -10.09 27.02
CA SER A 187 -44.68 -9.78 26.25
C SER A 187 -45.65 -10.96 26.24
N VAL A 188 -45.14 -12.18 26.06
CA VAL A 188 -45.94 -13.41 26.12
C VAL A 188 -46.57 -13.62 27.50
N GLU A 189 -45.79 -13.45 28.56
CA GLU A 189 -46.27 -13.55 29.94
C GLU A 189 -47.39 -12.53 30.24
N MET A 190 -47.20 -11.29 29.80
CA MET A 190 -48.20 -10.24 29.94
C MET A 190 -49.48 -10.55 29.15
N ILE A 191 -49.36 -11.03 27.91
CA ILE A 191 -50.52 -11.44 27.09
C ILE A 191 -51.28 -12.59 27.76
N SER A 192 -50.58 -13.59 28.30
CA SER A 192 -51.21 -14.70 29.03
C SER A 192 -52.00 -14.18 30.23
N THR A 193 -51.39 -13.29 31.02
CA THR A 193 -52.04 -12.69 32.20
C THR A 193 -53.30 -11.91 31.81
N LEU A 194 -53.22 -11.09 30.76
CA LEU A 194 -54.36 -10.34 30.24
C LEU A 194 -55.46 -11.25 29.69
N HIS A 195 -55.08 -12.36 29.04
CA HIS A 195 -56.03 -13.36 28.55
C HIS A 195 -56.81 -14.00 29.70
N ASP A 196 -56.13 -14.38 30.78
CA ASP A 196 -56.78 -14.97 31.96
C ASP A 196 -57.73 -13.96 32.64
N GLN A 197 -57.31 -12.70 32.76
CA GLN A 197 -58.17 -11.62 33.26
C GLN A 197 -59.40 -11.41 32.38
N LEU A 198 -59.24 -11.41 31.06
CA LEU A 198 -60.35 -11.29 30.11
C LEU A 198 -61.34 -12.46 30.23
N LYS A 199 -60.82 -13.68 30.36
CA LYS A 199 -61.64 -14.89 30.55
C LYS A 199 -62.46 -14.80 31.83
N GLU A 200 -61.88 -14.34 32.93
CA GLU A 200 -62.62 -14.19 34.19
C GLU A 200 -63.64 -13.05 34.12
N SER A 201 -63.28 -11.91 33.50
CA SER A 201 -64.21 -10.81 33.23
C SER A 201 -65.41 -11.27 32.39
N SER A 202 -65.18 -12.11 31.38
CA SER A 202 -66.27 -12.66 30.56
C SER A 202 -67.22 -13.54 31.39
N LYS A 203 -66.70 -14.43 32.23
CA LYS A 203 -67.56 -15.26 33.10
C LYS A 203 -68.40 -14.40 34.05
N LEU A 204 -67.83 -13.32 34.59
CA LEU A 204 -68.57 -12.39 35.44
C LEU A 204 -69.69 -11.71 34.67
N ARG A 205 -69.42 -11.24 33.45
CA ARG A 205 -70.45 -10.68 32.56
C ARG A 205 -71.57 -11.69 32.29
N ASP A 206 -71.24 -12.94 31.95
CA ASP A 206 -72.23 -13.98 31.64
C ASP A 206 -73.12 -14.28 32.87
N LYS A 207 -72.53 -14.30 34.08
CA LYS A 207 -73.26 -14.42 35.35
C LYS A 207 -74.21 -13.24 35.58
N HIS A 208 -73.74 -12.01 35.33
CA HIS A 208 -74.57 -10.81 35.47
C HIS A 208 -75.72 -10.80 34.46
N GLU A 209 -75.46 -11.16 33.20
CA GLU A 209 -76.47 -11.26 32.15
C GLU A 209 -77.56 -12.28 32.52
N THR A 210 -77.16 -13.46 32.99
CA THR A 210 -78.09 -14.49 33.48
C THR A 210 -78.93 -13.97 34.66
N SER A 211 -78.30 -13.30 35.62
CA SER A 211 -78.99 -12.71 36.78
C SER A 211 -80.00 -11.64 36.37
N LEU A 212 -79.63 -10.73 35.46
CA LEU A 212 -80.52 -9.72 34.90
C LEU A 212 -81.69 -10.35 34.13
N GLY A 213 -81.44 -11.39 33.34
CA GLY A 213 -82.49 -12.13 32.64
C GLY A 213 -83.52 -12.72 33.60
N ASN A 214 -83.06 -13.37 34.67
CA ASN A 214 -83.94 -13.92 35.71
C ASN A 214 -84.74 -12.83 36.44
N GLN A 215 -84.10 -11.70 36.77
CA GLN A 215 -84.78 -10.56 37.37
C GLN A 215 -85.85 -9.99 36.44
N LEU A 216 -85.56 -9.86 35.14
CA LEU A 216 -86.52 -9.36 34.15
C LEU A 216 -87.75 -10.25 34.03
N ILE A 217 -87.57 -11.58 34.00
CA ILE A 217 -88.68 -12.55 34.01
C ILE A 217 -89.53 -12.38 35.29
N THR A 218 -88.89 -12.20 36.44
CA THR A 218 -89.58 -12.00 37.71
C THR A 218 -90.40 -10.70 37.70
N VAL A 219 -89.84 -9.62 37.16
CA VAL A 219 -90.53 -8.33 37.00
C VAL A 219 -91.72 -8.46 36.05
N ASP A 220 -91.59 -9.20 34.94
CA ASP A 220 -92.67 -9.42 33.98
C ASP A 220 -93.84 -10.21 34.61
N GLN A 221 -93.53 -11.26 35.38
CA GLN A 221 -94.52 -12.01 36.15
C GLN A 221 -95.21 -11.14 37.20
N LEU A 222 -94.46 -10.32 37.95
CA LEU A 222 -95.02 -9.39 38.93
C LEU A 222 -95.91 -8.34 38.26
N THR A 223 -95.49 -7.79 37.12
CA THR A 223 -96.29 -6.85 36.31
C THR A 223 -97.63 -7.47 35.93
N THR A 224 -97.61 -8.70 35.41
CA THR A 224 -98.82 -9.44 35.02
C THR A 224 -99.74 -9.66 36.23
N ARG A 225 -99.19 -10.03 37.40
CA ARG A 225 -99.97 -10.20 38.64
C ARG A 225 -100.59 -8.89 39.13
N VAL A 226 -99.85 -7.78 39.05
CA VAL A 226 -100.36 -6.45 39.39
C VAL A 226 -101.49 -6.04 38.44
N ASP A 227 -101.36 -6.31 37.14
CA ASP A 227 -102.41 -6.03 36.16
C ASP A 227 -103.67 -6.87 36.39
N MET A 228 -103.54 -8.15 36.73
CA MET A 228 -104.68 -9.00 37.13
C MET A 228 -105.39 -8.42 38.37
N ALA A 229 -104.64 -8.16 39.44
CA ALA A 229 -105.20 -7.60 40.68
C ALA A 229 -105.88 -6.23 40.44
N ARG A 230 -105.28 -5.38 39.59
CA ARG A 230 -105.87 -4.10 39.17
C ARG A 230 -107.21 -4.30 38.46
N ASN A 231 -107.30 -5.27 37.56
CA ASN A 231 -108.53 -5.57 36.82
C ASN A 231 -109.63 -6.15 37.74
N GLU A 232 -109.27 -7.03 38.68
CA GLU A 232 -110.18 -7.55 39.70
C GLU A 232 -110.74 -6.43 40.60
N ALA A 233 -109.85 -5.55 41.10
CA ALA A 233 -110.26 -4.40 41.90
C ALA A 233 -111.19 -3.46 41.11
N LYS A 234 -110.89 -3.22 39.83
CA LYS A 234 -111.76 -2.44 38.94
C LYS A 234 -113.14 -3.08 38.79
N TYR A 235 -113.19 -4.40 38.56
CA TYR A 235 -114.44 -5.14 38.47
C TYR A 235 -115.26 -5.04 39.76
N ALA A 236 -114.62 -5.24 40.92
CA ALA A 236 -115.26 -5.11 42.22
C ALA A 236 -115.81 -3.69 42.46
N MET A 237 -115.06 -2.65 42.10
CA MET A 237 -115.53 -1.26 42.15
C MET A 237 -116.75 -1.03 41.25
N ASP A 238 -116.74 -1.56 40.03
CA ASP A 238 -117.86 -1.39 39.09
C ASP A 238 -119.12 -2.12 39.57
N GLN A 239 -118.97 -3.30 40.21
CA GLN A 239 -120.06 -4.00 40.89
C GLN A 239 -120.63 -3.20 42.08
N LEU A 240 -119.76 -2.64 42.93
CA LEU A 240 -120.18 -1.76 44.03
C LEU A 240 -120.91 -0.52 43.50
N LYS A 241 -120.42 0.12 42.44
CA LYS A 241 -121.11 1.25 41.80
C LYS A 241 -122.50 0.84 41.30
N LEU A 242 -122.63 -0.34 40.69
CA LEU A 242 -123.91 -0.85 40.22
C LEU A 242 -124.86 -1.09 41.41
N GLN A 243 -124.41 -1.73 42.48
CA GLN A 243 -125.20 -1.92 43.70
C GLN A 243 -125.62 -0.59 44.31
N ILE A 244 -124.71 0.38 44.44
CA ILE A 244 -125.03 1.72 44.94
C ILE A 244 -126.09 2.39 44.05
N GLN A 245 -125.98 2.31 42.72
CA GLN A 245 -127.00 2.83 41.81
C GLN A 245 -128.35 2.10 41.98
N GLN A 246 -128.35 0.79 42.16
CA GLN A 246 -129.57 0.01 42.42
C GLN A 246 -130.21 0.38 43.78
N HIS A 247 -129.41 0.55 44.83
CA HIS A 247 -129.86 1.04 46.13
C HIS A 247 -130.40 2.47 46.03
N ALA A 248 -129.73 3.37 45.30
CA ALA A 248 -130.21 4.72 45.05
C ALA A 248 -131.54 4.73 44.26
N ARG A 249 -131.72 3.82 43.28
CA ARG A 249 -133.00 3.64 42.58
C ARG A 249 -134.08 3.08 43.51
N THR A 250 -133.74 2.16 44.41
CA THR A 250 -134.67 1.56 45.37
C THR A 250 -135.08 2.57 46.44
N LEU A 251 -134.13 3.31 47.02
CA LEU A 251 -134.39 4.44 47.92
C LEU A 251 -135.24 5.51 47.23
N ASN A 252 -134.98 5.85 45.96
CA ASN A 252 -135.86 6.76 45.21
C ASN A 252 -137.27 6.20 44.98
N ARG A 253 -137.45 4.88 44.88
CA ARG A 253 -138.78 4.24 44.83
C ARG A 253 -139.46 4.22 46.20
N MET A 254 -138.71 3.98 47.29
CA MET A 254 -139.22 4.04 48.66
C MET A 254 -139.56 5.47 49.08
N ALA A 255 -138.76 6.47 48.68
CA ALA A 255 -139.07 7.89 48.83
C ALA A 255 -140.33 8.27 48.03
N LYS A 256 -140.58 7.66 46.86
CA LYS A 256 -141.83 7.84 46.10
C LYS A 256 -143.03 7.06 46.68
N GLY A 257 -142.80 6.00 47.45
CA GLY A 257 -143.83 5.22 48.16
C GLY A 257 -144.13 5.70 49.59
N SER A 258 -143.37 6.68 50.08
CA SER A 258 -143.46 7.28 51.41
C SER A 258 -143.55 8.82 51.28
N ASN A 259 -144.47 9.30 50.44
CA ASN A 259 -144.81 10.72 50.36
C ASN A 259 -146.04 10.99 51.23
N LEU A 260 -145.82 11.24 52.52
CA LEU A 260 -146.77 11.98 53.32
C LEU A 260 -146.10 12.66 54.53
N PHE A 261 -145.17 13.58 54.29
CA PHE A 261 -145.02 14.79 55.11
C PHE A 261 -144.02 15.77 54.49
N GLU A 262 -144.48 17.03 54.35
CA GLU A 262 -143.82 18.34 54.51
C GLU A 262 -142.28 18.43 54.51
N MET A 263 -141.60 19.51 54.12
CA MET A 263 -141.84 20.82 53.50
C MET A 263 -140.45 21.51 53.55
N MET A 264 -140.21 22.53 52.72
CA MET A 264 -139.09 23.50 52.77
C MET A 264 -137.73 23.16 52.10
N SER A 265 -137.41 23.96 51.08
CA SER A 265 -136.08 24.39 50.58
C SER A 265 -135.15 24.92 51.70
N PRO A 266 -133.83 25.20 51.49
CA PRO A 266 -133.08 25.34 50.22
C PRO A 266 -131.73 24.59 50.17
N ALA A 267 -131.20 24.35 48.96
CA ALA A 267 -129.84 23.84 48.75
C ALA A 267 -128.94 24.93 48.15
N SER A 268 -127.91 25.27 48.89
CA SER A 268 -126.80 26.14 48.55
C SER A 268 -125.88 25.51 47.50
N GLN A 269 -125.36 26.36 46.62
CA GLN A 269 -124.31 26.08 45.64
C GLN A 269 -122.95 25.95 46.34
N GLY A 270 -122.12 25.01 45.87
CA GLY A 270 -120.69 24.97 46.20
C GLY A 270 -119.95 23.77 45.58
N ALA A 271 -118.77 24.08 45.01
CA ALA A 271 -117.68 23.21 44.51
C ALA A 271 -117.85 22.66 43.07
N ALA A 272 -117.06 23.16 42.09
CA ALA A 272 -115.60 23.00 41.86
C ALA A 272 -115.30 21.62 41.23
N ASP A 273 -114.96 21.62 39.93
CA ASP A 273 -113.59 21.55 39.37
C ASP A 273 -112.96 20.16 39.54
N SER A 274 -112.29 19.55 38.56
CA SER A 274 -111.97 19.90 37.19
C SER A 274 -111.64 18.60 36.45
N SER A 275 -111.96 18.59 35.17
CA SER A 275 -111.93 17.44 34.29
C SER A 275 -110.71 17.46 33.38
N SER A 276 -110.12 16.28 33.20
CA SER A 276 -109.59 15.79 31.91
C SER A 276 -108.32 16.51 31.41
N SER A 277 -107.52 16.03 30.46
CA SER A 277 -107.54 14.92 29.52
C SER A 277 -106.11 14.96 28.91
N LYS A 278 -105.30 13.91 29.04
CA LYS A 278 -105.15 12.81 28.06
C LYS A 278 -104.16 13.13 26.93
N GLY A 279 -103.09 12.32 26.90
CA GLY A 279 -102.45 11.82 25.68
C GLY A 279 -101.47 12.77 24.97
N LYS A 280 -100.51 12.31 24.19
CA LYS A 280 -100.02 10.96 23.85
C LYS A 280 -98.80 11.17 22.92
N VAL A 281 -97.81 10.29 23.00
CA VAL A 281 -96.81 9.90 21.97
C VAL A 281 -95.83 10.97 21.45
N GLY A 282 -94.56 10.57 21.28
CA GLY A 282 -93.75 11.11 20.18
C GLY A 282 -92.25 10.97 20.33
N ALA A 283 -91.67 10.04 19.59
CA ALA A 283 -90.27 9.67 19.52
C ALA A 283 -89.24 10.77 19.18
N SER A 284 -87.98 10.45 19.52
CA SER A 284 -86.73 10.74 18.79
C SER A 284 -86.23 12.19 18.74
N THR A 285 -85.01 12.44 19.24
CA THR A 285 -83.82 12.61 18.38
C THR A 285 -82.57 12.99 19.19
N LYS A 286 -81.46 12.70 18.54
CA LYS A 286 -80.05 12.77 18.91
C LYS A 286 -79.46 14.15 18.55
N ALA A 287 -78.67 14.75 19.43
CA ALA A 287 -77.63 15.76 19.12
C ALA A 287 -76.71 15.83 20.36
N LYS A 288 -75.47 15.33 20.38
CA LYS A 288 -74.25 15.65 19.61
C LYS A 288 -73.81 17.11 19.79
N ASN A 289 -73.04 17.35 20.85
CA ASN A 289 -72.08 18.46 20.95
C ASN A 289 -70.64 17.93 20.90
N THR A 290 -69.90 18.52 19.96
CA THR A 290 -68.49 18.49 19.53
C THR A 290 -67.47 18.96 20.59
N PRO A 291 -66.17 19.20 20.28
CA PRO A 291 -65.14 18.43 19.55
C PRO A 291 -63.85 18.28 20.43
N ALA A 292 -62.82 17.51 20.10
CA ALA A 292 -61.66 18.00 19.36
C ALA A 292 -60.65 16.86 19.15
N ALA A 293 -60.12 16.78 17.94
CA ALA A 293 -59.06 15.88 17.53
C ALA A 293 -57.70 16.37 18.02
N ASN A 294 -56.90 15.47 18.58
CA ASN A 294 -55.44 15.62 18.64
C ASN A 294 -54.82 14.51 17.80
N PHE A 295 -54.42 14.88 16.58
CA PHE A 295 -53.51 14.11 15.74
C PHE A 295 -52.08 14.53 16.09
N SER A 296 -51.34 13.68 16.79
CA SER A 296 -49.89 13.83 16.93
C SER A 296 -49.21 13.15 15.74
N LYS A 297 -48.71 13.97 14.82
CA LYS A 297 -47.71 13.55 13.81
C LYS A 297 -46.36 13.41 14.51
N THR A 298 -45.81 12.21 14.55
CA THR A 298 -44.37 11.99 14.76
C THR A 298 -43.73 11.79 13.39
N THR A 299 -43.19 12.88 12.84
CA THR A 299 -42.30 12.84 11.67
C THR A 299 -40.86 12.78 12.16
N THR A 300 -40.20 11.74 11.68
CA THR A 300 -38.82 11.32 11.86
C THR A 300 -37.82 12.41 11.48
N ASP A 301 -36.92 12.74 12.40
CA ASP A 301 -35.71 13.53 12.13
C ASP A 301 -34.74 12.73 11.25
N HIS A 302 -34.53 13.22 10.03
CA HIS A 302 -33.39 12.85 9.19
C HIS A 302 -32.19 13.72 9.60
N GLN A 303 -31.25 13.18 10.37
CA GLN A 303 -29.94 13.80 10.54
C GLN A 303 -29.08 13.52 9.31
N HIS A 304 -28.79 14.61 8.61
CA HIS A 304 -27.85 14.75 7.50
C HIS A 304 -26.42 14.78 8.04
N LEU A 305 -25.71 13.65 8.00
CA LEU A 305 -24.25 13.62 8.14
C LEU A 305 -23.63 13.78 6.74
N GLN A 306 -23.30 15.02 6.37
CA GLN A 306 -22.35 15.27 5.29
C GLN A 306 -20.95 14.83 5.71
N GLY A 307 -20.52 13.70 5.14
CA GLY A 307 -19.14 13.27 5.16
C GLY A 307 -18.24 14.28 4.45
N LYS A 308 -17.24 14.78 5.18
CA LYS A 308 -16.09 15.50 4.63
C LYS A 308 -15.33 14.55 3.71
N ARG A 309 -15.47 14.68 2.39
CA ARG A 309 -14.52 14.12 1.43
C ARG A 309 -13.31 15.06 1.35
N SER A 310 -12.22 14.65 1.98
CA SER A 310 -10.89 15.18 1.73
C SER A 310 -10.48 14.77 0.32
N LEU A 311 -10.20 15.77 -0.51
CA LEU A 311 -9.73 15.63 -1.88
C LEU A 311 -8.20 15.64 -1.81
N VAL A 312 -7.58 14.45 -1.92
CA VAL A 312 -6.13 14.32 -2.13
C VAL A 312 -5.90 14.38 -3.63
N GLU A 313 -5.47 15.53 -4.11
CA GLU A 313 -5.05 15.76 -5.48
C GLU A 313 -3.63 15.20 -5.65
N ILE A 314 -3.53 14.06 -6.35
CA ILE A 314 -2.26 13.50 -6.81
C ILE A 314 -1.90 14.23 -8.11
N ARG A 315 -0.83 15.01 -8.04
CA ARG A 315 -0.20 15.68 -9.16
C ARG A 315 0.57 14.64 -9.99
N ALA A 316 0.20 14.49 -11.25
CA ALA A 316 1.08 13.96 -12.30
C ALA A 316 1.86 15.12 -12.92
#